data_AF-A0A1V4HVU5-F1
#
_entry.id   AF-A0A1V4HVU5-F1
#
_cell.length_a   1.000
_cell.length_b   1.000
_cell.length_c   1.000
_cell.angle_alpha   90.00
_cell.angle_beta   90.00
_cell.angle_gamma   90.00
#
_symmetry.space_group_name_H-M   'P 1'
#
loop_
_entity.id
_entity.type
_entity.pdbx_description
1 polymer ?
#
loop_
_entity_poly.entity_id
_entity_poly.type
_entity_poly.pdbx_seq_one_letter_code
_entity_poly.pdbx_strand_id
1 'polypeptide(L)'
;MASARQIAANRKNAQRSTGPISQAGKTRAAKNALQHGLARTGSPFRQEIEGFARLLSKDTNQDDPTFASVEAAYAQLTLLQVRKVKATIFNRFFKSDRTLDDSIRLNEELRKIERYEKRAFSRRKRAVQNL
;
A
#
# COMPACT_ATOMS: atom_id res chain seq x y z
N MET A 1 -26.37 -6.42 -16.38
CA MET A 1 -27.02 -5.08 -16.35
C MET A 1 -27.18 -4.63 -14.92
N ALA A 2 -27.00 -3.34 -14.62
CA ALA A 2 -27.23 -2.80 -13.28
C ALA A 2 -28.73 -2.59 -13.01
N SER A 3 -29.21 -2.92 -11.81
CA SER A 3 -30.62 -2.71 -11.44
C SER A 3 -30.98 -1.23 -11.30
N ALA A 4 -32.27 -0.88 -11.37
CA ALA A 4 -32.73 0.50 -11.20
C ALA A 4 -32.21 1.13 -9.88
N ARG A 5 -32.15 0.32 -8.80
CA ARG A 5 -31.62 0.74 -7.50
C ARG A 5 -30.11 1.01 -7.56
N GLN A 6 -29.34 0.18 -8.27
CA GLN A 6 -27.91 0.42 -8.50
C GLN A 6 -27.66 1.66 -9.35
N ILE A 7 -28.48 1.91 -10.37
CA ILE A 7 -28.36 3.10 -11.24
C ILE A 7 -28.63 4.38 -10.43
N ALA A 8 -29.68 4.40 -9.61
CA ALA A 8 -29.99 5.55 -8.75
C ALA A 8 -28.88 5.84 -7.73
N ALA A 9 -28.32 4.79 -7.10
CA ALA A 9 -27.19 4.92 -6.19
C ALA A 9 -25.93 5.44 -6.89
N ASN A 10 -25.62 4.92 -8.09
CA ASN A 10 -24.48 5.38 -8.89
C ASN A 10 -24.62 6.85 -9.29
N ARG A 11 -25.81 7.34 -9.66
CA ARG A 11 -26.04 8.77 -9.95
C ARG A 11 -25.81 9.65 -8.71
N LYS A 12 -26.37 9.25 -7.55
CA LYS A 12 -26.19 10.02 -6.30
C LYS A 12 -24.72 10.05 -5.84
N ASN A 13 -24.00 8.96 -6.02
CA ASN A 13 -22.57 8.89 -5.73
C ASN A 13 -21.73 9.69 -6.73
N ALA A 14 -22.08 9.67 -8.01
CA ALA A 14 -21.42 10.45 -9.05
C ALA A 14 -21.54 11.97 -8.79
N GLN A 15 -22.71 12.45 -8.37
CA GLN A 15 -22.91 13.86 -7.97
C GLN A 15 -22.04 14.30 -6.79
N ARG A 16 -21.59 13.35 -5.96
CA ARG A 16 -20.70 13.59 -4.81
C ARG A 16 -19.23 13.29 -5.12
N SER A 17 -18.93 12.75 -6.30
CA SER A 17 -17.57 12.38 -6.66
C SER A 17 -16.81 13.62 -7.12
N THR A 18 -15.72 13.93 -6.44
CA THR A 18 -14.79 15.02 -6.80
C THR A 18 -13.66 14.54 -7.71
N GLY A 19 -13.80 13.33 -8.25
CA GLY A 19 -12.81 12.73 -9.15
C GLY A 19 -12.71 13.46 -10.50
N PRO A 20 -11.64 13.18 -11.28
CA PRO A 20 -11.42 13.88 -12.54
C PRO A 20 -12.46 13.51 -13.60
N ILE A 21 -13.20 14.52 -14.07
CA ILE A 21 -14.28 14.38 -15.05
C ILE A 21 -13.77 14.58 -16.50
N SER A 22 -12.78 15.47 -16.67
CA SER A 22 -12.18 15.78 -17.97
C SER A 22 -11.13 14.75 -18.39
N GLN A 23 -10.90 14.62 -19.70
CA GLN A 23 -9.87 13.73 -20.23
C GLN A 23 -8.48 14.08 -19.66
N ALA A 24 -8.14 15.37 -19.60
CA ALA A 24 -6.89 15.84 -18.99
C ALA A 24 -6.78 15.48 -17.50
N GLY A 25 -7.89 15.58 -16.75
CA GLY A 25 -7.95 15.16 -15.35
C GLY A 25 -7.75 13.66 -15.20
N LYS A 26 -8.37 12.85 -16.07
CA LYS A 26 -8.20 11.39 -16.10
C LYS A 26 -6.77 11.00 -16.43
N THR A 27 -6.14 11.66 -17.41
CA THR A 27 -4.72 11.44 -17.74
C THR A 27 -3.79 11.79 -16.57
N ARG A 28 -4.06 12.89 -15.84
CA ARG A 28 -3.30 13.22 -14.61
C ARG A 28 -3.51 12.19 -13.50
N ALA A 29 -4.74 11.73 -13.27
CA ALA A 29 -5.02 10.66 -12.31
C ALA A 29 -4.40 9.32 -12.71
N ALA A 30 -4.33 9.01 -14.01
CA ALA A 30 -3.59 7.85 -14.52
C ALA A 30 -2.09 7.98 -14.24
N LYS A 31 -1.52 9.18 -14.33
CA LYS A 31 -0.15 9.44 -13.89
C LYS A 31 0.04 9.29 -12.38
N ASN A 32 -0.98 9.51 -11.54
CA ASN A 32 -0.87 9.19 -10.10
C ASN A 32 -0.66 7.68 -9.87
N ALA A 33 -1.26 6.83 -10.71
CA ALA A 33 -0.98 5.39 -10.68
C ALA A 33 0.46 5.08 -11.11
N LEU A 34 1.06 5.88 -12.00
CA LEU A 34 2.49 5.78 -12.34
C LEU A 34 3.40 6.36 -11.24
N GLN A 35 3.00 7.45 -10.58
CA GLN A 35 3.75 8.14 -9.54
C GLN A 35 3.73 7.39 -8.19
N HIS A 36 2.66 6.63 -7.93
CA HIS A 36 2.49 5.84 -6.71
C HIS A 36 2.59 4.32 -6.93
N GLY A 37 2.48 3.84 -8.18
CA GLY A 37 2.81 2.48 -8.59
C GLY A 37 4.27 2.35 -9.05
N LEU A 38 4.65 1.19 -9.58
CA LEU A 38 6.04 0.81 -9.95
C LEU A 38 6.82 1.86 -10.74
N ALA A 39 6.15 2.75 -11.46
CA ALA A 39 6.78 3.75 -12.31
C ALA A 39 7.28 4.99 -11.55
N ARG A 40 7.32 4.98 -10.21
CA ARG A 40 8.08 5.98 -9.45
C ARG A 40 9.57 5.77 -9.71
N THR A 41 10.09 6.51 -10.68
CA THR A 41 11.53 6.71 -10.87
C THR A 41 12.15 7.17 -9.54
N GLY A 42 13.06 6.35 -8.98
CA GLY A 42 13.81 6.67 -7.76
C GLY A 42 13.36 6.00 -6.45
N SER A 43 12.46 5.02 -6.46
CA SER A 43 12.31 4.15 -5.28
C SER A 43 13.59 3.30 -5.10
N PRO A 44 14.27 3.33 -3.95
CA PRO A 44 15.44 2.47 -3.72
C PRO A 44 15.09 0.98 -3.68
N PHE A 45 13.80 0.64 -3.56
CA PHE A 45 13.30 -0.74 -3.51
C PHE A 45 12.70 -1.21 -4.83
N ARG A 46 12.92 -0.47 -5.93
CA ARG A 46 12.25 -0.73 -7.20
C ARG A 46 12.51 -2.16 -7.70
N GLN A 47 13.76 -2.60 -7.65
CA GLN A 47 14.16 -3.93 -8.13
C GLN A 47 13.54 -5.04 -7.29
N GLU A 48 13.50 -4.89 -5.98
CA GLU A 48 12.89 -5.86 -5.07
C GLU A 48 11.38 -5.93 -5.26
N ILE A 49 10.72 -4.79 -5.48
CA ILE A 49 9.28 -4.77 -5.78
C ILE A 49 9.02 -5.48 -7.11
N GLU A 50 9.77 -5.15 -8.17
CA GLU A 50 9.63 -5.79 -9.49
C GLU A 50 9.88 -7.29 -9.42
N GLY A 51 10.98 -7.72 -8.78
CA GLY A 51 11.30 -9.13 -8.59
C GLY A 51 10.20 -9.89 -7.85
N PHE A 52 9.67 -9.30 -6.78
CA PHE A 52 8.61 -9.95 -6.02
C PHE A 52 7.26 -9.94 -6.75
N ALA A 53 6.97 -8.89 -7.51
CA ALA A 53 5.76 -8.82 -8.35
C ALA A 53 5.79 -9.89 -9.45
N ARG A 54 6.97 -10.17 -10.03
CA ARG A 54 7.14 -11.27 -11.00
C ARG A 54 6.85 -12.62 -10.36
N LEU A 55 7.35 -12.86 -9.14
CA LEU A 55 7.07 -14.11 -8.40
C LEU A 55 5.58 -14.29 -8.04
N LEU A 56 4.83 -13.21 -7.85
CA LEU A 56 3.41 -13.25 -7.48
C LEU A 56 2.46 -13.39 -8.69
N SER A 57 2.95 -13.18 -9.91
CA SER A 57 2.13 -13.25 -11.12
C SER A 57 1.92 -14.72 -11.51
N LYS A 58 0.67 -15.20 -11.43
CA LYS A 58 0.33 -16.64 -11.58
C LYS A 58 0.38 -17.18 -13.02
N ASP A 59 0.42 -16.34 -14.07
CA ASP A 59 0.37 -16.79 -15.47
C ASP A 59 1.40 -16.10 -16.42
N THR A 60 2.19 -16.97 -17.05
CA THR A 60 2.86 -17.00 -18.38
C THR A 60 3.68 -15.82 -18.94
N ASN A 61 3.63 -14.60 -18.40
CA ASN A 61 4.57 -13.54 -18.78
C ASN A 61 5.21 -12.93 -17.54
N GLN A 62 6.27 -13.58 -17.05
CA GLN A 62 7.10 -13.06 -15.96
C GLN A 62 7.71 -11.69 -16.30
N ASP A 63 7.74 -11.29 -17.57
CA ASP A 63 8.28 -10.00 -18.00
C ASP A 63 7.35 -8.80 -17.77
N ASP A 64 6.04 -9.03 -17.55
CA ASP A 64 5.07 -7.94 -17.30
C ASP A 64 4.11 -8.26 -16.13
N PRO A 65 4.52 -7.96 -14.88
CA PRO A 65 3.71 -8.25 -13.71
C PRO A 65 2.43 -7.40 -13.66
N THR A 66 1.30 -8.04 -13.35
CA THR A 66 0.02 -7.32 -13.25
C THR A 66 0.03 -6.26 -12.15
N PHE A 67 -0.84 -5.25 -12.28
CA PHE A 67 -1.00 -4.22 -11.24
C PHE A 67 -1.30 -4.81 -9.85
N ALA A 68 -2.04 -5.93 -9.78
CA ALA A 68 -2.32 -6.61 -8.52
C ALA A 68 -1.05 -7.24 -7.92
N SER A 69 -0.22 -7.92 -8.73
CA SER A 69 1.06 -8.49 -8.30
C SER A 69 2.01 -7.44 -7.75
N VAL A 70 2.05 -6.31 -8.44
CA VAL A 70 2.80 -5.11 -8.06
C VAL A 70 2.37 -4.55 -6.73
N GLU A 71 1.07 -4.31 -6.57
CA GLU A 71 0.53 -3.75 -5.34
C GLU A 71 0.73 -4.69 -4.16
N ALA A 72 0.60 -6.00 -4.40
CA ALA A 72 0.88 -7.02 -3.40
C ALA A 72 2.36 -7.02 -2.98
N ALA A 73 3.28 -6.97 -3.94
CA ALA A 73 4.73 -6.90 -3.70
C ALA A 73 5.11 -5.64 -2.91
N TYR A 74 4.64 -4.47 -3.34
CA TYR A 74 4.87 -3.19 -2.66
C TYR A 74 4.36 -3.23 -1.22
N ALA A 75 3.13 -3.69 -1.02
CA ALA A 75 2.51 -3.76 0.30
C ALA A 75 3.24 -4.76 1.21
N GLN A 76 3.72 -5.87 0.66
CA GLN A 76 4.49 -6.85 1.41
C GLN A 76 5.86 -6.31 1.84
N LEU A 77 6.59 -5.63 0.94
CA LEU A 77 7.86 -4.99 1.30
C LEU A 77 7.68 -3.89 2.35
N THR A 78 6.60 -3.11 2.24
CA THR A 78 6.24 -2.12 3.26
C THR A 78 6.02 -2.78 4.63
N LEU A 79 5.33 -3.93 4.69
CA LEU A 79 5.14 -4.69 5.93
C LEU A 79 6.47 -5.17 6.51
N LEU A 80 7.40 -5.66 5.67
CA LEU A 80 8.72 -6.08 6.12
C LEU A 80 9.53 -4.91 6.69
N GLN A 81 9.45 -3.73 6.07
CA GLN A 81 10.08 -2.52 6.60
C GLN A 81 9.48 -2.11 7.95
N VAL A 82 8.15 -2.10 8.06
CA VAL A 82 7.48 -1.82 9.33
C VAL A 82 7.92 -2.80 10.43
N ARG A 83 8.03 -4.09 10.11
CA ARG A 83 8.54 -5.10 11.05
C ARG A 83 9.99 -4.83 11.46
N LYS A 84 10.87 -4.48 10.51
CA LYS A 84 12.26 -4.10 10.81
C LYS A 84 12.33 -2.90 11.75
N VAL A 85 11.55 -1.84 11.48
CA VAL A 85 11.52 -0.64 12.34
C VAL A 85 10.99 -0.98 13.73
N LYS A 86 9.90 -1.76 13.83
CA LYS A 86 9.40 -2.23 15.14
C LYS A 86 10.47 -3.01 15.91
N ALA A 87 11.17 -3.94 15.25
CA ALA A 87 12.26 -4.68 15.87
C ALA A 87 13.39 -3.75 16.35
N THR A 88 13.75 -2.70 15.60
CA THR A 88 14.76 -1.73 16.05
C THR A 88 14.31 -0.92 17.28
N ILE A 89 13.04 -0.54 17.34
CA ILE A 89 12.45 0.15 18.50
C ILE A 89 12.47 -0.77 19.72
N PHE A 90 11.99 -2.00 19.57
CA PHE A 90 12.04 -2.99 20.65
C PHE A 90 13.48 -3.29 21.09
N ASN A 91 14.42 -3.47 20.17
CA ASN A 91 15.82 -3.71 20.52
C ASN A 91 16.45 -2.54 21.29
N ARG A 92 16.12 -1.30 20.94
CA ARG A 92 16.50 -0.13 21.75
C ARG A 92 15.87 -0.20 23.13
N PHE A 93 14.60 -0.62 23.19
CA PHE A 93 13.82 -0.79 24.41
C PHE A 93 14.10 -2.08 25.22
N PHE A 94 14.91 -3.03 24.78
CA PHE A 94 15.29 -4.19 25.62
C PHE A 94 16.76 -4.17 26.09
N LYS A 95 17.54 -3.15 25.72
CA LYS A 95 18.99 -3.04 26.02
C LYS A 95 19.42 -2.21 27.24
N SER A 96 18.53 -1.66 28.07
CA SER A 96 18.90 -0.87 29.25
C SER A 96 17.84 -0.95 30.37
N ASP A 97 18.22 -0.61 31.60
CA ASP A 97 17.28 -0.40 32.71
C ASP A 97 16.21 0.63 32.32
N ARG A 98 14.96 0.41 32.78
CA ARG A 98 13.77 1.11 32.26
C ARG A 98 13.04 1.89 33.32
N THR A 99 12.58 3.07 32.90
CA THR A 99 11.62 3.88 33.64
C THR A 99 10.21 3.76 33.04
N LEU A 100 9.21 4.25 33.78
CA LEU A 100 7.84 4.36 33.27
C LEU A 100 7.75 5.28 32.04
N ASP A 101 8.53 6.37 32.04
CA ASP A 101 8.59 7.33 30.93
C ASP A 101 9.11 6.71 29.62
N ASP A 102 10.07 5.79 29.71
CA ASP A 102 10.55 5.05 28.53
C ASP A 102 9.42 4.21 27.92
N SER A 103 8.58 3.61 28.76
CA SER A 103 7.45 2.78 28.33
C SER A 103 6.35 3.61 27.65
N ILE A 104 6.14 4.84 28.12
CA ILE A 104 5.20 5.79 27.50
C ILE A 104 5.72 6.20 26.11
N ARG A 105 7.00 6.59 26.01
CA ARG A 105 7.64 6.96 24.73
C ARG A 105 7.60 5.82 23.72
N LEU A 106 7.87 4.58 24.16
CA LEU A 106 7.75 3.40 23.33
C LEU A 106 6.34 3.27 22.71
N ASN A 107 5.30 3.40 23.54
CA ASN A 107 3.92 3.28 23.08
C ASN A 107 3.56 4.37 22.04
N GLU A 108 4.06 5.59 22.20
CA GLU A 108 3.87 6.65 21.21
C GLU A 108 4.55 6.34 19.88
N GLU A 109 5.79 5.84 19.89
CA GLU A 109 6.50 5.43 18.68
C GLU A 109 5.80 4.27 17.97
N LEU A 110 5.36 3.25 18.72
CA LEU A 110 4.63 2.11 18.16
C LEU A 110 3.30 2.54 17.53
N ARG A 111 2.55 3.44 18.17
CA ARG A 111 1.29 4.00 17.63
C ARG A 111 1.49 4.68 16.28
N LYS A 112 2.57 5.43 16.10
CA LYS A 112 2.89 6.08 14.81
C LYS A 112 3.07 5.05 13.69
N ILE A 113 3.65 3.90 14.00
CA ILE A 113 3.93 2.84 13.03
C ILE A 113 2.71 1.96 12.73
N GLU A 114 1.83 1.73 13.70
CA GLU A 114 0.61 0.92 13.51
C GLU A 114 -0.24 1.38 12.33
N ARG A 115 -0.32 2.69 12.07
CA ARG A 115 -1.07 3.24 10.93
C ARG A 115 -0.53 2.71 9.60
N TYR A 116 0.79 2.67 9.45
CA TYR A 116 1.45 2.17 8.24
C TYR A 116 1.27 0.66 8.10
N GLU A 117 1.36 -0.08 9.21
CA GLU A 117 1.11 -1.52 9.24
C GLU A 117 -0.32 -1.87 8.81
N LYS A 118 -1.33 -1.24 9.44
CA LYS A 118 -2.75 -1.45 9.12
C LYS A 118 -3.04 -1.13 7.65
N ARG A 119 -2.49 -0.03 7.13
CA ARG A 119 -2.62 0.35 5.72
C ARG A 119 -1.97 -0.66 4.78
N ALA A 120 -0.73 -1.05 5.05
CA ALA A 120 0.00 -2.00 4.21
C ALA A 120 -0.66 -3.38 4.23
N PHE A 121 -1.12 -3.85 5.39
CA PHE A 121 -1.85 -5.11 5.53
C PHE A 121 -3.16 -5.08 4.73
N SER A 122 -3.94 -4.00 4.83
CA SER A 122 -5.18 -3.83 4.08
C SER A 122 -4.94 -3.81 2.56
N ARG A 123 -3.92 -3.07 2.09
CA ARG A 123 -3.53 -3.05 0.66
C ARG A 123 -3.12 -4.42 0.19
N ARG A 124 -2.27 -5.13 0.93
CA ARG A 124 -1.84 -6.49 0.59
C ARG A 124 -3.02 -7.44 0.49
N LYS A 125 -3.93 -7.43 1.48
CA LYS A 125 -5.12 -8.28 1.48
C LYS A 125 -5.98 -8.06 0.23
N ARG A 126 -6.23 -6.80 -0.14
CA ARG A 126 -7.00 -6.47 -1.36
C ARG A 126 -6.25 -6.85 -2.64
N ALA A 127 -4.95 -6.59 -2.71
CA ALA A 127 -4.15 -6.93 -3.88
C ALA A 127 -4.11 -8.44 -4.11
N VAL A 128 -3.90 -9.23 -3.04
CA VAL A 128 -3.91 -10.70 -3.07
C VAL A 128 -5.24 -11.29 -3.53
N GLN A 129 -6.37 -10.65 -3.21
CA GLN A 129 -7.69 -11.07 -3.71
C GLN A 129 -7.85 -10.92 -5.23
N ASN A 130 -6.99 -10.10 -5.86
CA ASN A 130 -7.01 -9.82 -7.29
C ASN A 130 -5.78 -10.43 -8.01
N LEU A 131 -5.05 -11.36 -7.36
CA LEU A 131 -3.97 -12.15 -7.95
C LEU A 131 -4.49 -13.45 -8.57
#